data_AF-A0A4Q4CNH0-F1
#
_entry.id   AF-A0A4Q4CNH0-F1
#
_cell.length_a   1.000
_cell.length_b   1.000
_cell.length_c   1.000
_cell.angle_alpha   90.00
_cell.angle_beta   90.00
_cell.angle_gamma   90.00
#
_symmetry.space_group_name_H-M   'P 1'
#
loop_
_entity.id
_entity.type
_entity.pdbx_description
1 polymer ?
#
loop_
_entity_poly.entity_id
_entity_poly.type
_entity_poly.pdbx_seq_one_letter_code
_entity_poly.pdbx_strand_id
1 'polypeptide(L)'
;MQLETSVDMTEPLRQALRGDMGGMFADLRSFVDRRIAELSAEVHATVQLVDYSEENLSGQLGKIHEQIASLVAIPAATTRNSGLELEAVVQATEAAANVIMEAAEEIQNWLDGGNQDPASLRVVSEKVNSIFEACSFQDVTGQRIRRAIQHLQQVETMLEGMVPGAIAPAAEKLKVSAVLHTVEEPAQAGPDLAQVEIDRLMNDF
;
A
#
# COMPACT_ATOMS: atom_id res chain seq x y z
N MET A 1 40.62 -95.56 60.56
CA MET A 1 41.37 -94.89 59.49
C MET A 1 40.46 -93.82 58.93
N GLN A 2 40.98 -92.60 58.82
CA GLN A 2 40.33 -91.40 58.32
C GLN A 2 39.82 -91.57 56.87
N LEU A 3 39.12 -90.53 56.39
CA LEU A 3 38.75 -90.17 55.01
C LEU A 3 37.31 -90.58 54.65
N GLU A 4 36.41 -89.72 54.18
CA GLU A 4 36.47 -88.31 53.80
C GLU A 4 35.03 -87.78 53.83
N THR A 5 34.80 -86.68 54.55
CA THR A 5 33.66 -85.79 54.30
C THR A 5 33.80 -85.25 52.88
N SER A 6 32.98 -85.72 51.95
CA SER A 6 32.73 -84.99 50.70
C SER A 6 32.00 -83.71 51.08
N VAL A 7 32.77 -82.66 51.33
CA VAL A 7 32.25 -81.30 51.47
C VAL A 7 31.63 -80.95 50.12
N ASP A 8 30.32 -80.73 50.10
CA ASP A 8 29.62 -80.20 48.94
C ASP A 8 30.08 -78.74 48.72
N MET A 9 31.26 -78.60 48.13
CA MET A 9 31.93 -77.33 47.80
C MET A 9 31.13 -76.47 46.82
N THR A 10 30.03 -77.00 46.29
CA THR A 10 29.22 -76.38 45.24
C THR A 10 28.29 -75.29 45.75
N GLU A 11 27.76 -75.40 46.97
CA GLU A 11 26.81 -74.43 47.52
C GLU A 11 27.44 -73.10 47.99
N PRO A 12 28.56 -73.08 48.75
CA PRO A 12 29.22 -71.81 49.09
C PRO A 12 29.78 -71.09 47.85
N LEU A 13 30.25 -71.84 46.83
CA LEU A 13 30.69 -71.26 45.56
C LEU A 13 29.52 -70.66 44.76
N ARG A 14 28.36 -71.32 44.71
CA ARG A 14 27.14 -70.76 44.11
C ARG A 14 26.65 -69.51 44.84
N GLN A 15 26.74 -69.50 46.17
CA GLN A 15 26.32 -68.36 46.97
C GLN A 15 27.25 -67.16 46.77
N ALA A 16 28.56 -67.38 46.68
CA ALA A 16 29.53 -66.35 46.34
C ALA A 16 29.31 -65.79 44.92
N LEU A 17 29.17 -66.67 43.92
CA LEU A 17 28.86 -66.26 42.53
C LEU A 17 27.53 -65.49 42.41
N ARG A 18 26.49 -65.89 43.16
CA ARG A 18 25.20 -65.18 43.19
C ARG A 18 25.31 -63.82 43.87
N GLY A 19 26.14 -63.70 44.91
CA GLY A 19 26.45 -62.43 45.56
C GLY A 19 27.20 -61.48 44.63
N ASP A 20 28.26 -61.97 43.97
CA ASP A 20 29.07 -61.18 43.04
C ASP A 20 28.25 -60.74 41.80
N MET A 21 27.50 -61.66 41.18
CA MET A 21 26.58 -61.32 40.08
C MET A 21 25.50 -60.35 40.55
N GLY A 22 24.93 -60.55 41.74
CA GLY A 22 23.94 -59.65 42.33
C GLY A 22 24.49 -58.23 42.54
N GLY A 23 25.75 -58.11 43.00
CA GLY A 23 26.48 -56.85 43.11
C GLY A 23 26.69 -56.18 41.76
N MET A 24 27.18 -56.91 40.76
CA MET A 24 27.37 -56.39 39.40
C MET A 24 26.04 -55.93 38.77
N PHE A 25 24.94 -56.65 38.97
CA PHE A 25 23.62 -56.24 38.50
C PHE A 25 23.09 -55.00 39.24
N ALA A 26 23.37 -54.87 40.54
CA ALA A 26 23.02 -53.68 41.31
C ALA A 26 23.79 -52.46 40.82
N ASP A 27 25.09 -52.60 40.54
CA ASP A 27 25.93 -51.55 39.98
C ASP A 27 25.45 -51.14 38.58
N LEU A 28 25.16 -52.10 37.71
CA LEU A 28 24.61 -51.84 36.38
C LEU A 28 23.27 -51.12 36.45
N ARG A 29 22.38 -51.53 37.36
CA ARG A 29 21.09 -50.84 37.59
C ARG A 29 21.31 -49.41 38.06
N SER A 30 22.22 -49.19 39.02
CA SER A 30 22.54 -47.84 39.51
C SER A 30 23.11 -46.94 38.41
N PHE A 31 23.93 -47.52 37.52
CA PHE A 31 24.48 -46.82 36.37
C PHE A 31 23.40 -46.46 35.35
N VAL A 32 22.52 -47.40 35.02
CA VAL A 32 21.40 -47.17 34.09
C VAL A 32 20.43 -46.11 34.65
N ASP A 33 20.06 -46.19 35.92
CA ASP A 33 19.18 -45.20 36.56
C ASP A 33 19.80 -43.80 36.51
N ARG A 34 21.11 -43.69 36.76
CA ARG A 34 21.84 -42.42 36.64
C ARG A 34 21.87 -41.90 35.20
N ARG A 35 22.13 -42.76 34.21
CA ARG A 35 22.14 -42.38 32.79
C ARG A 35 20.78 -41.99 32.27
N ILE A 36 19.70 -42.66 32.70
CA ILE A 36 18.32 -42.28 32.36
C ILE A 36 18.00 -40.91 32.96
N ALA A 37 18.39 -40.64 34.21
CA ALA A 37 18.19 -39.34 34.83
C ALA A 37 18.94 -38.21 34.10
N GLU A 38 20.21 -38.44 33.74
CA GLU A 38 21.02 -37.50 32.97
C GLU A 38 20.42 -37.23 31.57
N LEU A 39 20.08 -38.29 30.83
CA LEU A 39 19.45 -38.16 29.50
C LEU A 39 18.07 -37.50 29.58
N SER A 40 17.27 -37.81 30.59
CA SER A 40 15.95 -37.19 30.77
C SER A 40 16.08 -35.70 31.03
N ALA A 41 17.09 -35.27 31.79
CA ALA A 41 17.34 -33.85 32.02
C ALA A 41 17.82 -33.15 30.74
N GLU A 42 18.71 -33.78 29.97
CA GLU A 42 19.21 -33.23 28.71
C GLU A 42 18.12 -33.11 27.63
N VAL A 43 17.29 -34.15 27.48
CA VAL A 43 16.13 -34.13 26.58
C VAL A 43 15.14 -33.05 26.99
N HIS A 44 14.84 -32.91 28.29
CA HIS A 44 13.93 -31.87 28.76
C HIS A 44 14.45 -30.46 28.46
N ALA A 45 15.74 -30.20 28.71
CA ALA A 45 16.37 -28.93 28.38
C ALA A 45 16.36 -28.65 26.86
N THR A 46 16.56 -29.69 26.04
CA THR A 46 16.52 -29.57 24.58
C THR A 46 15.12 -29.24 24.08
N VAL A 47 14.08 -29.91 24.60
CA VAL A 47 12.67 -29.63 24.25
C VAL A 47 12.31 -28.19 24.61
N GLN A 48 12.68 -27.72 25.80
CA GLN A 48 12.42 -26.32 26.21
C GLN A 48 13.08 -25.29 25.28
N LEU A 49 14.30 -25.57 24.80
CA LEU A 49 14.98 -24.68 23.83
C LEU A 49 14.27 -24.66 22.47
N VAL A 50 13.76 -25.81 22.02
CA VAL A 50 13.00 -25.90 20.78
C VAL A 50 11.68 -25.15 20.90
N ASP A 51 10.92 -25.34 21.98
CA ASP A 51 9.65 -24.64 22.21
C ASP A 51 9.86 -23.11 22.25
N TYR A 52 10.91 -22.65 22.94
CA TYR A 52 11.28 -21.23 22.96
C TYR A 52 11.61 -20.70 21.55
N SER A 53 12.30 -21.50 20.74
CA SER A 53 12.62 -21.13 19.36
C SER A 53 11.38 -21.08 18.47
N GLU A 54 10.41 -21.98 18.67
CA GLU A 54 9.14 -22.03 17.94
C GLU A 54 8.26 -20.83 18.29
N GLU A 55 8.10 -20.51 19.58
CA GLU A 55 7.36 -19.32 20.01
C GLU A 55 7.98 -18.04 19.46
N ASN A 56 9.32 -17.94 19.48
CA ASN A 56 10.03 -16.79 18.92
C ASN A 56 9.86 -16.69 17.39
N LEU A 57 9.96 -17.81 16.66
CA LEU A 57 9.74 -17.86 15.21
C LEU A 57 8.30 -17.48 14.86
N SER A 58 7.33 -18.03 15.58
CA SER A 58 5.90 -17.70 15.40
C SER A 58 5.63 -16.22 15.67
N GLY A 59 6.22 -15.66 16.72
CA GLY A 59 6.15 -14.23 17.02
C GLY A 59 6.78 -13.35 15.94
N GLN A 60 7.93 -13.77 15.38
CA GLN A 60 8.56 -13.07 14.25
C GLN A 60 7.73 -13.18 12.97
N LEU A 61 7.20 -14.37 12.66
CA LEU A 61 6.32 -14.60 11.51
C LEU A 61 5.05 -13.75 11.61
N GLY A 62 4.46 -13.66 12.81
CA GLY A 62 3.31 -12.81 13.09
C GLY A 62 3.60 -11.33 12.81
N LYS A 63 4.75 -10.83 13.27
CA LYS A 63 5.19 -9.45 12.97
C LYS A 63 5.40 -9.22 11.48
N ILE A 64 6.02 -10.17 10.78
CA ILE A 64 6.20 -10.09 9.32
C ILE A 64 4.85 -10.09 8.60
N HIS A 65 3.91 -10.94 9.02
CA HIS A 65 2.56 -10.96 8.47
C HIS A 65 1.83 -9.62 8.70
N GLU A 66 1.94 -9.03 9.88
CA GLU A 66 1.37 -7.72 10.19
C GLU A 66 1.99 -6.61 9.35
N GLN A 67 3.32 -6.63 9.18
CA GLN A 67 4.04 -5.72 8.29
C GLN A 67 3.55 -5.88 6.84
N ILE A 68 3.46 -7.10 6.31
CA ILE A 68 2.95 -7.38 4.95
C ILE A 68 1.49 -6.91 4.80
N ALA A 69 0.64 -7.16 5.79
CA ALA A 69 -0.74 -6.70 5.76
C ALA A 69 -0.82 -5.17 5.68
N SER A 70 0.00 -4.46 6.47
CA SER A 70 0.09 -3.00 6.42
C SER A 70 0.66 -2.48 5.10
N LEU A 71 1.65 -3.19 4.54
CA LEU A 71 2.31 -2.90 3.27
C LEU A 71 1.34 -2.93 2.09
N VAL A 72 0.37 -3.83 2.11
CA VAL A 72 -0.61 -3.98 1.03
C VAL A 72 -1.82 -3.08 1.23
N ALA A 73 -2.28 -2.92 2.47
CA ALA A 73 -3.53 -2.22 2.76
C ALA A 73 -3.50 -0.73 2.40
N ILE A 74 -2.40 -0.03 2.72
CA ILE A 74 -2.30 1.42 2.50
C ILE A 74 -2.23 1.75 1.00
N PRO A 75 -1.35 1.12 0.18
CA PRO A 75 -1.37 1.28 -1.26
C PRO A 75 -2.72 0.98 -1.90
N ALA A 76 -3.38 -0.12 -1.49
CA ALA A 76 -4.66 -0.52 -2.07
C ALA A 76 -5.77 0.52 -1.84
N ALA A 77 -5.84 1.09 -0.64
CA ALA A 77 -6.79 2.16 -0.32
C ALA A 77 -6.52 3.44 -1.13
N THR A 78 -5.25 3.83 -1.22
CA THR A 78 -4.85 5.04 -1.96
C THR A 78 -5.08 4.88 -3.47
N THR A 79 -4.74 3.74 -4.06
CA THR A 79 -5.04 3.44 -5.48
C THR A 79 -6.55 3.43 -5.74
N ARG A 80 -7.36 2.91 -4.82
CA ARG A 80 -8.83 2.98 -4.93
C ARG A 80 -9.32 4.44 -4.95
N ASN A 81 -8.75 5.30 -4.11
CA ASN A 81 -9.09 6.72 -4.10
C ASN A 81 -8.71 7.41 -5.41
N SER A 82 -7.55 7.10 -5.99
CA SER A 82 -7.18 7.59 -7.34
C SER A 82 -8.17 7.13 -8.40
N GLY A 83 -8.62 5.87 -8.35
CA GLY A 83 -9.65 5.36 -9.25
C GLY A 83 -10.97 6.14 -9.17
N LEU A 84 -11.42 6.46 -7.94
CA LEU A 84 -12.63 7.27 -7.72
C LEU A 84 -12.49 8.70 -8.27
N GLU A 85 -11.32 9.31 -8.13
CA GLU A 85 -11.05 10.64 -8.70
C GLU A 85 -11.12 10.62 -10.23
N LEU A 86 -10.55 9.60 -10.87
CA LEU A 86 -10.59 9.45 -12.33
C LEU A 86 -11.99 9.11 -12.86
N GLU A 87 -12.76 8.30 -12.14
CA GLU A 87 -14.16 8.02 -12.48
C GLU A 87 -15.00 9.31 -12.45
N ALA A 88 -14.81 10.14 -11.43
CA ALA A 88 -15.52 11.42 -11.33
C ALA A 88 -15.10 12.41 -12.43
N VAL A 89 -13.87 12.32 -12.94
CA VAL A 89 -13.43 13.06 -14.13
C VAL A 89 -14.25 12.63 -15.35
N VAL A 90 -14.36 11.33 -15.59
CA VAL A 90 -15.15 10.79 -16.71
C VAL A 90 -16.59 11.32 -16.64
N GLN A 91 -17.24 11.17 -15.48
CA GLN A 91 -18.62 11.63 -15.29
C GLN A 91 -18.78 13.14 -15.51
N ALA A 92 -17.85 13.96 -15.00
CA ALA A 92 -17.89 15.40 -15.20
C ALA A 92 -17.71 15.78 -16.67
N THR A 93 -16.80 15.10 -17.37
CA THR A 93 -16.54 15.35 -18.80
C THR A 93 -17.70 14.92 -19.69
N GLU A 94 -18.34 13.78 -19.39
CA GLU A 94 -19.51 13.30 -20.12
C GLU A 94 -20.72 14.23 -19.92
N ALA A 95 -20.97 14.63 -18.67
CA ALA A 95 -22.05 15.57 -18.35
C ALA A 95 -21.87 16.91 -19.09
N ALA A 96 -20.65 17.46 -19.08
CA ALA A 96 -20.36 18.70 -19.78
C ALA A 96 -20.44 18.55 -21.31
N ALA A 97 -19.96 17.43 -21.86
CA ALA A 97 -20.08 17.16 -23.29
C ALA A 97 -21.54 17.13 -23.74
N ASN A 98 -22.42 16.48 -22.97
CA ASN A 98 -23.86 16.47 -23.27
C ASN A 98 -24.45 17.89 -23.28
N VAL A 99 -24.14 18.71 -22.28
CA VAL A 99 -24.62 20.11 -22.22
C VAL A 99 -24.10 20.93 -23.41
N ILE A 100 -22.84 20.76 -23.79
CA ILE A 100 -22.24 21.45 -24.94
C ILE A 100 -22.94 21.04 -26.24
N MET A 101 -23.19 19.75 -26.44
CA MET A 101 -23.90 19.26 -27.63
C MET A 101 -25.34 19.76 -27.69
N GLU A 102 -26.09 19.67 -26.58
CA GLU A 102 -27.47 20.16 -26.50
C GLU A 102 -27.56 21.66 -26.82
N ALA A 103 -26.66 22.46 -26.25
CA ALA A 103 -26.60 23.89 -26.53
C ALA A 103 -26.26 24.18 -28.01
N ALA A 104 -25.33 23.43 -28.60
CA ALA A 104 -24.98 23.57 -30.01
C ALA A 104 -26.13 23.16 -30.94
N GLU A 105 -26.85 22.08 -30.63
CA GLU A 105 -28.04 21.65 -31.38
C GLU A 105 -29.14 22.70 -31.34
N GLU A 106 -29.40 23.31 -30.18
CA GLU A 106 -30.38 24.39 -30.07
C GLU A 106 -29.99 25.63 -30.87
N ILE A 107 -28.71 25.99 -30.91
CA ILE A 107 -28.20 27.07 -31.76
C ILE A 107 -28.41 26.74 -33.25
N GLN A 108 -28.13 25.50 -33.66
CA GLN A 108 -28.35 25.06 -35.05
C GLN A 108 -29.83 25.13 -35.43
N ASN A 109 -30.71 24.61 -34.58
CA ASN A 109 -32.16 24.67 -34.79
C ASN A 109 -32.67 26.11 -34.92
N TRP A 110 -32.09 27.03 -34.15
CA TRP A 110 -32.40 28.46 -34.25
C TRP A 110 -32.00 29.05 -35.60
N LEU A 111 -30.77 28.74 -36.08
CA LEU A 111 -30.26 29.20 -37.37
C LEU A 111 -31.13 28.69 -38.53
N ASP A 112 -31.51 27.42 -38.49
CA ASP A 112 -32.35 26.79 -39.52
C ASP A 112 -33.79 27.31 -39.50
N GLY A 113 -34.28 27.76 -38.33
CA GLY A 113 -35.60 28.34 -38.15
C GLY A 113 -35.80 29.73 -38.78
N GLY A 114 -34.73 30.39 -39.24
CA GLY A 114 -34.80 31.68 -39.93
C GLY A 114 -35.23 32.86 -39.05
N ASN A 115 -35.19 32.71 -37.73
CA ASN A 115 -35.50 33.78 -36.78
C ASN A 115 -34.38 34.85 -36.81
N GLN A 116 -34.76 36.11 -37.05
CA GLN A 116 -33.82 37.25 -37.11
C GLN A 116 -34.19 38.39 -36.15
N ASP A 117 -35.16 38.18 -35.26
CA ASP A 117 -35.60 39.23 -34.36
C ASP A 117 -34.65 39.38 -33.14
N PRO A 118 -34.54 40.58 -32.54
CA PRO A 118 -33.62 40.83 -31.43
C PRO A 118 -33.90 39.99 -30.18
N ALA A 119 -35.15 39.54 -29.96
CA ALA A 119 -35.48 38.71 -28.81
C ALA A 119 -35.02 37.26 -29.01
N SER A 120 -35.04 36.76 -30.25
CA SER A 120 -34.54 35.43 -30.57
C SER A 120 -33.00 35.34 -30.57
N LEU A 121 -32.27 36.45 -30.77
CA LEU A 121 -30.81 36.51 -30.54
C LEU A 121 -30.40 36.27 -29.07
N ARG A 122 -31.27 36.61 -28.10
CA ARG A 122 -30.98 36.35 -26.68
C ARG A 122 -30.87 34.86 -26.37
N VAL A 123 -31.67 34.02 -27.03
CA VAL A 123 -31.64 32.56 -26.86
C VAL A 123 -30.28 31.99 -27.26
N VAL A 124 -29.72 32.45 -28.39
CA VAL A 124 -28.39 32.05 -28.84
C VAL A 124 -27.33 32.49 -27.83
N SER A 125 -27.41 33.73 -27.32
CA SER A 125 -26.48 34.22 -26.29
C SER A 125 -26.55 33.39 -25.01
N GLU A 126 -27.74 32.97 -24.59
CA GLU A 126 -27.93 32.10 -23.41
C GLU A 126 -27.32 30.72 -23.63
N LYS A 127 -27.47 30.13 -24.84
CA LYS A 127 -26.87 28.83 -25.18
C LYS A 127 -25.35 28.89 -25.28
N VAL A 128 -24.79 29.96 -25.85
CA VAL A 128 -23.34 30.20 -25.87
C VAL A 128 -22.79 30.34 -24.44
N ASN A 129 -23.50 31.06 -23.56
CA ASN A 129 -23.11 31.13 -22.14
C ASN A 129 -23.16 29.76 -21.46
N SER A 130 -24.16 28.93 -21.76
CA SER A 130 -24.24 27.56 -21.25
C SER A 130 -23.06 26.70 -21.70
N ILE A 131 -22.56 26.87 -22.93
CA ILE A 131 -21.33 26.21 -23.41
C ILE A 131 -20.12 26.67 -22.59
N PHE A 132 -19.95 27.99 -22.38
CA PHE A 132 -18.84 28.51 -21.58
C PHE A 132 -18.87 28.01 -20.13
N GLU A 133 -20.07 27.96 -19.53
CA GLU A 133 -20.25 27.42 -18.19
C GLU A 133 -19.95 25.92 -18.15
N ALA A 134 -20.43 25.15 -19.12
CA ALA A 134 -20.14 23.73 -19.21
C ALA A 134 -18.62 23.48 -19.28
N CYS A 135 -17.89 24.21 -20.15
CA CYS A 135 -16.43 24.12 -20.30
C CYS A 135 -15.63 24.33 -19.00
N SER A 136 -16.22 24.94 -17.97
CA SER A 136 -15.60 25.02 -16.63
C SER A 136 -15.31 23.65 -16.01
N PHE A 137 -15.88 22.56 -16.54
CA PHE A 137 -15.52 21.18 -16.19
C PHE A 137 -14.02 20.91 -16.29
N GLN A 138 -13.31 21.65 -17.15
CA GLN A 138 -11.86 21.52 -17.34
C GLN A 138 -11.10 21.80 -16.04
N ASP A 139 -11.49 22.82 -15.25
CA ASP A 139 -10.80 23.14 -14.00
C ASP A 139 -11.03 22.05 -12.95
N VAL A 140 -12.30 21.63 -12.78
CA VAL A 140 -12.66 20.53 -11.89
C VAL A 140 -11.91 19.25 -12.27
N THR A 141 -11.83 18.95 -13.57
CA THR A 141 -11.10 17.80 -14.10
C THR A 141 -9.60 17.90 -13.80
N GLY A 142 -8.99 19.05 -14.06
CA GLY A 142 -7.57 19.29 -13.78
C GLY A 142 -7.23 19.13 -12.30
N GLN A 143 -8.09 19.62 -11.40
CA GLN A 143 -7.93 19.45 -9.96
C GLN A 143 -8.01 17.98 -9.54
N ARG A 144 -9.00 17.23 -10.06
CA ARG A 144 -9.18 15.81 -9.74
C ARG A 144 -8.04 14.93 -10.26
N ILE A 145 -7.59 15.15 -11.50
CA ILE A 145 -6.43 14.45 -12.06
C ILE A 145 -5.18 14.69 -11.20
N ARG A 146 -4.95 15.94 -10.76
CA ARG A 146 -3.83 16.26 -9.85
C ARG A 146 -3.91 15.47 -8.54
N ARG A 147 -5.09 15.36 -7.93
CA ARG A 147 -5.29 14.57 -6.71
C ARG A 147 -5.02 13.08 -6.95
N ALA A 148 -5.54 12.52 -8.05
CA ALA A 148 -5.30 11.13 -8.41
C ALA A 148 -3.80 10.82 -8.56
N ILE A 149 -3.05 11.74 -9.20
CA ILE A 149 -1.60 11.60 -9.39
C ILE A 149 -0.84 11.76 -8.07
N GLN A 150 -1.22 12.72 -7.22
CA GLN A 150 -0.61 12.87 -5.89
C GLN A 150 -0.77 11.60 -5.05
N HIS A 151 -1.96 11.00 -5.06
CA HIS A 151 -2.21 9.72 -4.40
C HIS A 151 -1.31 8.60 -4.95
N LEU A 152 -1.18 8.48 -6.28
CA LEU A 152 -0.31 7.47 -6.90
C LEU A 152 1.18 7.68 -6.57
N GLN A 153 1.66 8.93 -6.59
CA GLN A 153 3.04 9.28 -6.20
C GLN A 153 3.31 8.97 -4.73
N GLN A 154 2.30 9.12 -3.86
CA GLN A 154 2.42 8.75 -2.47
C GLN A 154 2.60 7.24 -2.32
N VAL A 155 1.84 6.44 -3.07
CA VAL A 155 2.00 4.97 -3.10
C VAL A 155 3.38 4.58 -3.60
N GLU A 156 3.85 5.20 -4.68
CA GLU A 156 5.19 4.98 -5.21
C GLU A 156 6.27 5.27 -4.16
N THR A 157 6.21 6.42 -3.48
CA THR A 157 7.16 6.79 -2.42
C THR A 157 7.14 5.80 -1.25
N MET A 158 5.95 5.32 -0.86
CA MET A 158 5.83 4.29 0.17
C MET A 158 6.54 3.01 -0.26
N LEU A 159 6.25 2.51 -1.46
CA LEU A 159 6.84 1.28 -1.99
C LEU A 159 8.37 1.38 -2.16
N GLU A 160 8.89 2.52 -2.62
CA GLU A 160 10.33 2.78 -2.72
C GLU A 160 11.02 2.74 -1.35
N GLY A 161 10.43 3.35 -0.33
CA GLY A 161 10.96 3.32 1.03
C GLY A 161 10.96 1.94 1.69
N MET A 162 10.21 1.00 1.13
CA MET A 162 10.00 -0.35 1.68
C MET A 162 10.92 -1.41 1.06
N VAL A 163 11.51 -1.17 -0.12
CA VAL A 163 12.47 -2.07 -0.76
C VAL A 163 13.88 -1.45 -0.77
N PRO A 164 14.66 -1.58 0.32
CA PRO A 164 16.02 -1.06 0.36
C PRO A 164 16.90 -1.76 -0.69
N GLY A 165 17.37 -1.00 -1.67
CA GLY A 165 18.28 -1.48 -2.73
C GLY A 165 17.62 -1.73 -4.09
N ALA A 166 16.30 -1.59 -4.22
CA ALA A 166 15.68 -1.50 -5.55
C ALA A 166 16.02 -0.14 -6.16
N ILE A 167 16.90 -0.15 -7.17
CA ILE A 167 17.14 1.02 -8.01
C ILE A 167 15.90 1.14 -8.91
N ALA A 168 14.83 1.74 -8.38
CA ALA A 168 13.77 2.25 -9.24
C ALA A 168 14.40 3.37 -10.10
N PRO A 169 14.21 3.37 -11.43
CA PRO A 169 14.59 4.54 -12.22
C PRO A 169 13.85 5.73 -11.61
N ALA A 170 14.58 6.80 -11.28
CA ALA A 170 13.99 7.99 -10.67
C ALA A 170 12.78 8.43 -11.49
N ALA A 171 11.58 8.12 -10.99
CA ALA A 171 10.36 8.46 -11.68
C ALA A 171 10.27 9.98 -11.68
N GLU A 172 10.40 10.57 -12.86
CA GLU A 172 10.30 12.01 -13.03
C GLU A 172 8.90 12.40 -12.54
N LYS A 173 8.83 13.19 -11.45
CA LYS A 173 7.54 13.56 -10.84
C LYS A 173 6.67 14.21 -11.91
N LEU A 174 5.64 13.49 -12.34
CA LEU A 174 4.66 13.96 -13.32
C LEU A 174 4.06 15.29 -12.85
N LYS A 175 4.45 16.39 -13.51
CA LYS A 175 3.86 17.71 -13.30
C LYS A 175 2.69 17.86 -14.27
N VAL A 176 1.47 17.67 -13.77
CA VAL A 176 0.27 17.98 -14.55
C VAL A 176 -0.04 19.47 -14.44
N SER A 177 0.38 20.21 -15.47
CA SER A 177 -0.13 21.55 -15.72
C SER A 177 -1.49 21.42 -16.40
N ALA A 178 -2.56 21.88 -15.75
CA ALA A 178 -3.82 22.06 -16.47
C ALA A 178 -3.65 23.33 -17.29
N VAL A 179 -3.30 23.19 -18.56
CA VAL A 179 -3.29 24.31 -19.50
C VAL A 179 -4.75 24.65 -19.78
N LEU A 180 -5.27 25.67 -19.11
CA LEU A 180 -6.54 26.28 -19.46
C LEU A 180 -6.43 26.74 -20.91
N HIS A 181 -7.22 26.15 -21.82
CA HIS A 181 -7.39 26.70 -23.16
C HIS A 181 -8.53 27.72 -23.10
N THR A 182 -8.41 28.69 -22.19
CA THR A 182 -9.12 29.94 -22.36
C THR A 182 -8.37 30.73 -23.41
N VAL A 183 -9.10 31.35 -24.33
CA VAL A 183 -8.59 32.31 -25.32
C VAL A 183 -7.50 33.17 -24.64
N GLU A 184 -6.33 33.25 -25.27
CA GLU A 184 -5.09 33.90 -24.80
C GLU A 184 -5.28 34.77 -23.55
N GLU A 185 -4.60 34.42 -22.45
CA GLU A 185 -4.30 35.41 -21.41
C GLU A 185 -3.81 36.68 -22.11
N PRO A 186 -4.28 37.88 -21.73
CA PRO A 186 -3.79 39.10 -22.33
C PRO A 186 -2.27 39.07 -22.16
N ALA A 187 -1.57 38.95 -23.28
CA ALA A 187 -0.12 38.88 -23.33
C ALA A 187 0.41 39.91 -22.35
N GLN A 188 1.14 39.43 -21.33
CA GLN A 188 1.91 40.18 -20.34
C GLN A 188 1.56 41.66 -20.31
N ALA A 189 0.91 42.11 -19.23
CA ALA A 189 0.81 43.53 -18.91
C ALA A 189 2.20 44.19 -19.07
N GLY A 190 2.46 44.71 -20.27
CA GLY A 190 3.41 45.77 -20.51
C GLY A 190 3.00 46.92 -19.60
N PRO A 191 3.97 47.75 -19.18
CA PRO A 191 3.80 48.69 -18.08
C PRO A 191 2.44 49.34 -18.22
N ASP A 192 1.56 49.01 -17.26
CA ASP A 192 0.25 49.61 -17.06
C ASP A 192 0.42 51.08 -17.40
N LEU A 193 -0.25 51.57 -18.46
CA LEU A 193 -0.18 52.97 -18.88
C LEU A 193 -0.36 53.75 -17.59
N ALA A 194 0.73 54.29 -17.05
CA ALA A 194 0.70 54.82 -15.71
C ALA A 194 -0.40 55.86 -15.71
N GLN A 195 -1.20 55.97 -14.65
CA GLN A 195 -2.31 56.92 -14.56
C GLN A 195 -1.97 58.32 -15.13
N VAL A 196 -0.70 58.71 -15.05
CA VAL A 196 -0.06 59.88 -15.68
C VAL A 196 -0.23 60.00 -17.22
N GLU A 197 -0.19 58.90 -17.97
CA GLU A 197 -0.39 58.88 -19.43
C GLU A 197 -1.87 58.99 -19.82
N ILE A 198 -2.77 58.41 -19.03
CA ILE A 198 -4.22 58.58 -19.18
C ILE A 198 -4.63 60.02 -18.88
N ASP A 199 -4.09 60.60 -17.80
CA ASP A 199 -4.34 61.99 -17.40
C ASP A 199 -3.76 62.99 -18.41
N ARG A 200 -2.66 62.65 -19.09
CA ARG A 200 -2.12 63.44 -20.21
C ARG A 200 -3.05 63.46 -21.42
N LEU A 201 -3.58 62.30 -21.81
CA LEU A 201 -4.45 62.17 -22.98
C LEU A 201 -5.81 62.88 -22.79
N MET A 202 -6.31 62.91 -21.56
CA MET A 202 -7.58 63.60 -21.22
C MET A 202 -7.43 65.12 -21.08
N ASN A 203 -6.21 65.65 -20.89
CA ASN A 203 -5.96 67.10 -20.83
C ASN A 203 -5.67 67.73 -22.20
N ASP A 204 -5.51 66.94 -23.25
CA ASP A 204 -5.28 67.39 -24.64
C ASP A 204 -6.59 67.48 -25.47
N PHE A 205 -7.76 67.34 -24.82
CA PHE A 205 -9.09 67.63 -25.38
C PHE A 205 -9.76 68.84 -24.73
#